data_AF-A0A8X6MQ77-F1
#
_entry.id   AF-A0A8X6MQ77-F1
#
_cell.length_a   1.000
_cell.length_b   1.000
_cell.length_c   1.000
_cell.angle_alpha   90.00
_cell.angle_beta   90.00
_cell.angle_gamma   90.00
#
_symmetry.space_group_name_H-M   'P 1'
#
loop_
_entity.id
_entity.type
_entity.pdbx_description
1 polymer ?
#
loop_
_entity_poly.entity_id
_entity_poly.type
_entity_poly.pdbx_seq_one_letter_code
_entity_poly.pdbx_strand_id
1 'polypeptide(L)'
;MDTRACGCVKSELNLFSVNPVQLSTEDSSFTEIFPVASLNDKTPIEFYVSGSGEHYLDLAHTLLPLQVKIKKKNETILAATDHVAPINYLQNTLFSECSVTSNYKQVSSQANYAYRCLFDALLSPSVVQESMLTLDLFYKDTASKQDSVDIANVGATNSGYLNRYNICKESRLIDMLGA
;
A
#
# COMPACT_ATOMS: atom_id res chain seq x y z
N MET A 1 21.50 37.93 -24.38
CA MET A 1 21.35 36.57 -23.84
C MET A 1 19.88 36.24 -23.92
N ASP A 2 19.54 35.09 -24.51
CA ASP A 2 18.15 34.65 -24.62
C ASP A 2 17.56 34.44 -23.21
N THR A 3 16.50 35.17 -22.89
CA THR A 3 15.81 35.09 -21.60
C THR A 3 15.09 33.75 -21.41
N ARG A 4 15.10 32.87 -22.41
CA ARG A 4 14.56 31.51 -22.36
C ARG A 4 15.64 30.42 -22.28
N ALA A 5 16.92 30.78 -22.31
CA ALA A 5 18.01 29.81 -22.25
C ALA A 5 18.25 29.35 -20.81
N CYS A 6 18.03 28.06 -20.54
CA CYS A 6 18.43 27.43 -19.28
C CYS A 6 19.93 27.12 -19.33
N GLY A 7 20.72 27.81 -18.51
CA GLY A 7 22.15 27.54 -18.37
C GLY A 7 22.38 26.16 -17.75
N CYS A 8 23.07 25.27 -18.47
CA CYS A 8 23.52 23.99 -17.91
C CYS A 8 24.69 24.26 -16.95
N VAL A 9 24.37 24.47 -15.68
CA VAL A 9 25.33 24.57 -14.59
C VAL A 9 25.07 23.42 -13.61
N LYS A 10 26.15 22.83 -13.12
CA LYS A 10 26.11 21.82 -12.05
C LYS A 10 25.31 22.36 -10.86
N SER A 11 24.39 21.54 -10.32
CA SER A 11 23.48 21.97 -9.25
C SER A 11 24.24 22.44 -8.00
N GLU A 12 25.41 21.89 -7.73
CA GLU A 12 26.27 22.28 -6.60
C GLU A 12 26.86 23.69 -6.75
N LEU A 13 26.94 24.22 -7.96
CA LEU A 13 27.41 25.57 -8.25
C LEU A 13 26.27 26.58 -8.35
N ASN A 14 25.02 26.14 -8.23
CA ASN A 14 23.82 26.98 -8.34
C ASN A 14 23.31 27.45 -6.95
N LEU A 15 24.20 28.10 -6.20
CA LEU A 15 23.97 28.54 -4.81
C LEU A 15 22.85 29.57 -4.63
N PHE A 16 22.42 30.24 -5.70
CA PHE A 16 21.41 31.30 -5.65
C PHE A 16 20.10 30.90 -6.34
N SER A 17 19.93 29.62 -6.65
CA SER A 17 18.66 29.14 -7.16
C SER A 17 17.59 29.28 -6.09
N VAL A 18 16.52 30.01 -6.44
CA VAL A 18 15.32 30.04 -5.62
C VAL A 18 14.65 28.70 -5.80
N ASN A 19 14.32 28.02 -4.69
CA ASN A 19 13.55 26.79 -4.76
C ASN A 19 12.20 27.10 -5.43
N PRO A 20 11.83 26.39 -6.50
CA PRO A 20 10.51 26.54 -7.08
C PRO A 20 9.46 26.20 -6.01
N VAL A 21 8.49 27.09 -5.82
CA VAL A 21 7.36 26.90 -4.91
C VAL A 21 6.09 26.72 -5.73
N GLN A 22 5.25 25.76 -5.35
CA GLN A 22 3.95 25.55 -5.99
C GLN A 22 2.99 26.67 -5.56
N LEU A 23 2.54 27.47 -6.52
CA LEU A 23 1.60 28.58 -6.29
C LEU A 23 0.18 28.30 -6.82
N SER A 24 -0.01 27.20 -7.53
CA SER A 24 -1.29 26.86 -8.18
C SER A 24 -2.28 26.14 -7.27
N THR A 25 -1.79 25.50 -6.20
CA THR A 25 -2.63 24.82 -5.21
C THR A 25 -2.71 25.71 -3.99
N GLU A 26 -3.91 26.20 -3.70
CA GLU A 26 -4.13 27.09 -2.53
C GLU A 26 -4.25 26.28 -1.23
N ASP A 27 -4.95 25.15 -1.27
CA ASP A 27 -5.15 24.26 -0.12
C ASP A 27 -5.36 22.81 -0.58
N SER A 28 -5.11 21.85 0.32
CA SER A 28 -5.39 20.43 0.11
C SER A 28 -5.85 19.75 1.40
N SER A 29 -6.83 18.85 1.27
CA SER A 29 -7.37 18.09 2.40
C SER A 29 -7.75 16.67 1.99
N PHE A 30 -7.80 15.76 2.96
CA PHE A 30 -8.31 14.42 2.78
C PHE A 30 -9.80 14.36 3.14
N THR A 31 -10.58 13.68 2.31
CA THR A 31 -12.00 13.38 2.58
C THR A 31 -12.17 11.87 2.69
N GLU A 32 -12.79 11.41 3.77
CA GLU A 32 -13.07 9.99 3.97
C GLU A 32 -14.31 9.57 3.17
N ILE A 33 -14.20 8.46 2.45
CA ILE A 33 -15.26 7.92 1.60
C ILE A 33 -15.46 6.45 1.95
N PHE A 34 -16.68 6.10 2.34
CA PHE A 34 -17.04 4.74 2.69
C PHE A 34 -17.51 3.94 1.48
N PRO A 35 -17.38 2.60 1.51
CA PRO A 35 -17.95 1.74 0.49
C PRO A 35 -19.47 1.95 0.33
N VAL A 36 -19.95 1.83 -0.91
CA VAL A 36 -21.39 1.97 -1.23
C VAL A 36 -22.23 0.86 -0.60
N ALA A 37 -21.64 -0.32 -0.40
CA ALA A 37 -22.30 -1.49 0.15
C ALA A 37 -21.45 -2.17 1.23
N SER A 38 -22.10 -2.98 2.07
CA SER A 38 -21.41 -3.82 3.05
C SER A 38 -20.50 -4.85 2.38
N LEU A 39 -19.34 -5.08 2.99
CA LEU A 39 -18.33 -6.02 2.48
C LEU A 39 -18.89 -7.44 2.43
N ASN A 40 -18.62 -8.14 1.33
CA ASN A 40 -18.90 -9.56 1.17
C ASN A 40 -17.87 -10.21 0.24
N ASP A 41 -17.76 -11.54 0.29
CA ASP A 41 -16.70 -12.28 -0.42
C ASP A 41 -16.94 -12.40 -1.94
N LYS A 42 -18.05 -11.89 -2.48
CA LYS A 42 -18.49 -12.14 -3.86
C LYS A 42 -18.63 -10.90 -4.72
N THR A 43 -18.72 -9.72 -4.12
CA THR A 43 -18.87 -8.46 -4.85
C THR A 43 -17.62 -7.61 -4.72
N PRO A 44 -17.29 -6.81 -5.75
CA PRO A 44 -16.28 -5.77 -5.62
C PRO A 44 -16.61 -4.81 -4.47
N ILE A 45 -15.56 -4.21 -3.90
CA ILE A 45 -15.71 -3.08 -2.98
C ILE A 45 -15.77 -1.83 -3.86
N GLU A 46 -16.92 -1.16 -3.84
CA GLU A 46 -17.17 0.01 -4.69
C GLU A 46 -17.20 1.29 -3.85
N PHE A 47 -16.49 2.31 -4.32
CA PHE A 47 -16.48 3.65 -3.76
C PHE A 47 -17.06 4.62 -4.77
N TYR A 48 -17.98 5.48 -4.32
CA TYR A 48 -18.55 6.54 -5.14
C TYR A 48 -18.03 7.88 -4.67
N VAL A 49 -17.20 8.53 -5.50
CA VAL A 49 -16.64 9.85 -5.23
C VAL A 49 -17.39 10.90 -6.05
N SER A 50 -18.24 11.69 -5.39
CA SER A 50 -18.93 12.81 -6.03
C SER A 50 -18.01 14.02 -6.17
N GLY A 51 -18.04 14.70 -7.32
CA GLY A 51 -17.33 15.97 -7.49
C GLY A 51 -17.94 17.07 -6.62
N SER A 52 -17.11 17.84 -5.91
CA SER A 52 -17.56 18.96 -5.07
C SER A 52 -17.88 20.23 -5.85
N GLY A 53 -17.43 20.34 -7.10
CA GLY A 53 -17.56 21.54 -7.94
C GLY A 53 -16.56 22.65 -7.63
N GLU A 54 -15.97 22.64 -6.42
CA GLU A 54 -15.00 23.64 -5.94
C GLU A 54 -13.57 23.09 -5.86
N HIS A 55 -13.43 21.78 -5.68
CA HIS A 55 -12.13 21.13 -5.50
C HIS A 55 -11.88 20.07 -6.59
N TYR A 56 -10.61 19.91 -6.94
CA TYR A 56 -10.15 18.84 -7.81
C TYR A 56 -9.81 17.60 -7.00
N LEU A 57 -10.08 16.42 -7.56
CA LEU A 57 -9.68 15.14 -6.97
C LEU A 57 -8.24 14.83 -7.37
N ASP A 58 -7.37 14.67 -6.38
CA ASP A 58 -6.01 14.18 -6.58
C ASP A 58 -5.97 12.66 -6.38
N LEU A 59 -5.98 11.92 -7.50
CA LEU A 59 -5.90 10.46 -7.48
C LEU A 59 -4.52 9.95 -7.05
N ALA A 60 -3.44 10.74 -7.18
CA ALA A 60 -2.11 10.31 -6.78
C ALA A 60 -1.97 10.21 -5.25
N HIS A 61 -2.80 10.95 -4.52
CA HIS A 61 -2.86 10.94 -3.06
C HIS A 61 -4.17 10.30 -2.56
N THR A 62 -4.59 9.21 -3.20
CA THR A 62 -5.68 8.37 -2.68
C THR A 62 -5.08 7.27 -1.80
N LEU A 63 -5.67 7.07 -0.62
CA LEU A 63 -5.25 6.07 0.35
C LEU A 63 -6.42 5.16 0.68
N LEU A 64 -6.16 3.86 0.76
CA LEU A 64 -7.14 2.86 1.18
C LEU A 64 -6.78 2.36 2.59
N PRO A 65 -7.39 2.91 3.65
CA PRO A 65 -7.24 2.35 4.99
C PRO A 65 -7.97 1.01 5.08
N LEU A 66 -7.29 -0.02 5.58
CA LEU A 66 -7.86 -1.35 5.75
C LEU A 66 -7.60 -1.88 7.16
N GLN A 67 -8.66 -2.38 7.79
CA GLN A 67 -8.59 -3.02 9.09
C GLN A 67 -8.91 -4.51 8.98
N VAL A 68 -7.94 -5.37 9.31
CA VAL A 68 -8.06 -6.83 9.14
C VAL A 68 -7.83 -7.55 10.46
N LYS A 69 -8.56 -8.66 10.65
CA LYS A 69 -8.35 -9.59 11.75
C LYS A 69 -8.37 -11.03 11.24
N ILE A 70 -7.29 -11.76 11.49
CA ILE A 70 -7.19 -13.18 11.10
C ILE A 70 -7.77 -14.04 12.21
N LYS A 71 -8.71 -14.93 11.88
CA LYS A 71 -9.34 -15.88 12.79
C LYS A 71 -9.27 -17.29 12.23
N LYS A 72 -9.52 -18.29 13.07
CA LYS A 72 -9.72 -19.66 12.61
C LYS A 72 -11.03 -19.78 11.83
N LYS A 73 -11.18 -20.84 11.05
CA LYS A 73 -12.41 -21.12 10.27
C LYS A 73 -13.69 -21.19 11.11
N ASN A 74 -13.57 -21.60 12.38
CA ASN A 74 -14.66 -21.64 13.35
C ASN A 74 -14.86 -20.29 14.10
N GLU A 75 -14.30 -19.20 13.58
CA GLU A 75 -14.36 -17.84 14.14
C GLU A 75 -13.68 -17.62 15.50
N THR A 76 -13.02 -18.65 16.04
CA THR A 76 -12.23 -18.53 17.27
C THR A 76 -10.92 -17.77 17.02
N ILE A 77 -10.42 -17.12 18.07
CA ILE A 77 -9.14 -16.42 18.04
C ILE A 77 -7.98 -17.40 17.86
N LEU A 78 -6.91 -16.92 17.25
CA LEU A 78 -5.64 -17.62 17.20
C LEU A 78 -5.05 -17.73 18.62
N ALA A 79 -4.39 -18.83 18.93
CA ALA A 79 -3.54 -18.99 20.09
C ALA A 79 -2.11 -18.56 19.75
N ALA A 80 -1.30 -18.22 20.76
CA ALA A 80 0.11 -17.89 20.57
C ALA A 80 0.98 -19.07 20.06
N THR A 81 0.42 -20.28 20.03
CA THR A 81 1.05 -21.49 19.47
C THR A 81 0.62 -21.77 18.03
N ASP A 82 -0.35 -21.03 17.49
CA ASP A 82 -0.77 -21.20 16.10
C ASP A 82 0.21 -20.46 15.20
N HIS A 83 1.03 -21.20 14.45
CA HIS A 83 1.99 -20.64 13.48
C HIS A 83 1.26 -20.15 12.22
N VAL A 84 0.52 -19.06 12.35
CA VAL A 84 -0.30 -18.47 11.27
C VAL A 84 0.10 -17.02 11.09
N ALA A 85 0.52 -16.67 9.87
CA ALA A 85 0.78 -15.30 9.44
C ALA A 85 0.24 -15.08 8.03
N PRO A 86 -0.13 -13.84 7.68
CA PRO A 86 -0.51 -13.53 6.31
C PRO A 86 0.66 -13.68 5.34
N ILE A 87 0.32 -13.85 4.06
CA ILE A 87 1.27 -13.72 2.95
C ILE A 87 1.93 -12.34 2.95
N ASN A 88 3.09 -12.24 2.32
CA ASN A 88 3.78 -10.96 2.21
C ASN A 88 2.94 -9.95 1.42
N TYR A 89 3.04 -8.66 1.80
CA TYR A 89 2.33 -7.56 1.14
C TYR A 89 0.81 -7.75 1.14
N LEU A 90 0.25 -8.05 2.31
CA LEU A 90 -1.14 -8.48 2.48
C LEU A 90 -2.13 -7.48 1.84
N GLN A 91 -2.01 -6.19 2.11
CA GLN A 91 -2.97 -5.18 1.63
C GLN A 91 -3.13 -5.23 0.11
N ASN A 92 -2.01 -5.23 -0.62
CA ASN A 92 -2.01 -5.21 -2.08
C ASN A 92 -2.35 -6.57 -2.71
N THR A 93 -2.08 -7.67 -2.00
CA THR A 93 -2.35 -9.03 -2.49
C THR A 93 -3.76 -9.52 -2.22
N LEU A 94 -4.55 -8.79 -1.40
CA LEU A 94 -5.96 -9.07 -1.16
C LEU A 94 -6.86 -8.81 -2.39
N PHE A 95 -6.45 -7.90 -3.28
CA PHE A 95 -7.26 -7.48 -4.42
C PHE A 95 -6.78 -8.13 -5.72
N SER A 96 -7.69 -8.77 -6.45
CA SER A 96 -7.40 -9.38 -7.76
C SER A 96 -7.39 -8.36 -8.90
N GLU A 97 -8.21 -7.31 -8.78
CA GLU A 97 -8.38 -6.26 -9.79
C GLU A 97 -8.74 -4.94 -9.13
N CYS A 98 -8.21 -3.84 -9.68
CA CYS A 98 -8.61 -2.48 -9.37
C CYS A 98 -9.01 -1.78 -10.67
N SER A 99 -10.20 -1.16 -10.69
CA SER A 99 -10.74 -0.47 -11.86
C SER A 99 -11.24 0.91 -11.49
N VAL A 100 -11.07 1.86 -12.41
CA VAL A 100 -11.52 3.25 -12.25
C VAL A 100 -12.49 3.57 -13.36
N THR A 101 -13.65 4.09 -12.97
CA THR A 101 -14.74 4.48 -13.87
C THR A 101 -15.04 5.96 -13.71
N SER A 102 -15.10 6.68 -14.82
CA SER A 102 -15.46 8.10 -14.85
C SER A 102 -16.69 8.29 -15.75
N ASN A 103 -17.74 8.94 -15.24
CA ASN A 103 -19.01 9.12 -15.94
C ASN A 103 -19.56 7.81 -16.55
N TYR A 104 -19.58 6.74 -15.76
CA TYR A 104 -20.03 5.39 -16.17
C TYR A 104 -19.21 4.73 -17.29
N LYS A 105 -18.09 5.33 -17.69
CA LYS A 105 -17.14 4.75 -18.63
C LYS A 105 -15.87 4.36 -17.88
N GLN A 106 -15.53 3.07 -17.96
CA GLN A 106 -14.28 2.58 -17.40
C GLN A 106 -13.09 3.23 -18.13
N VAL A 107 -12.23 3.89 -17.36
CA VAL A 107 -11.04 4.57 -17.88
C VAL A 107 -9.76 3.77 -17.62
N SER A 108 -9.76 2.89 -16.63
CA SER A 108 -8.66 2.00 -16.31
C SER A 108 -9.16 0.70 -15.68
N SER A 109 -8.52 -0.42 -16.02
CA SER A 109 -8.56 -1.66 -15.24
C SER A 109 -7.17 -2.23 -15.12
N GLN A 110 -6.89 -2.80 -13.98
CA GLN A 110 -5.67 -3.55 -13.73
C GLN A 110 -6.04 -4.93 -13.19
N ALA A 111 -6.21 -5.88 -14.11
CA ALA A 111 -6.32 -7.30 -13.77
C ALA A 111 -4.96 -7.82 -13.25
N ASN A 112 -5.00 -8.85 -12.43
CA ASN A 112 -3.81 -9.42 -11.76
C ASN A 112 -3.05 -8.38 -10.91
N TYR A 113 -3.80 -7.49 -10.25
CA TYR A 113 -3.27 -6.36 -9.48
C TYR A 113 -2.21 -6.80 -8.47
N ALA A 114 -2.48 -7.84 -7.69
CA ALA A 114 -1.54 -8.42 -6.72
C ALA A 114 -0.13 -8.70 -7.28
N TYR A 115 -0.03 -9.25 -8.50
CA TYR A 115 1.27 -9.54 -9.12
C TYR A 115 2.02 -8.27 -9.52
N ARG A 116 1.29 -7.31 -10.10
CA ARG A 116 1.89 -6.03 -10.49
C ARG A 116 2.44 -5.29 -9.28
N CYS A 117 1.64 -5.18 -8.21
CA CYS A 117 2.05 -4.49 -7.00
C CYS A 117 3.27 -5.16 -6.35
N LEU A 118 3.36 -6.50 -6.41
CA LEU A 118 4.54 -7.20 -5.91
C LEU A 118 5.80 -6.84 -6.70
N PHE A 119 5.74 -6.74 -8.04
CA PHE A 119 6.89 -6.31 -8.85
C PHE A 119 7.28 -4.86 -8.56
N ASP A 120 6.30 -3.95 -8.46
CA ASP A 120 6.56 -2.55 -8.12
C ASP A 120 7.20 -2.43 -6.73
N ALA A 121 6.72 -3.20 -5.74
CA ALA A 121 7.31 -3.28 -4.42
C ALA A 121 8.76 -3.80 -4.45
N LEU A 122 9.04 -4.87 -5.21
CA LEU A 122 10.38 -5.47 -5.30
C LEU A 122 11.39 -4.59 -6.04
N LEU A 123 10.93 -3.84 -7.06
CA LEU A 123 11.75 -2.91 -7.84
C LEU A 123 11.93 -1.55 -7.15
N SER A 124 11.13 -1.26 -6.13
CA SER A 124 11.27 -0.05 -5.32
C SER A 124 12.60 -0.02 -4.55
N PRO A 125 13.15 1.18 -4.26
CA PRO A 125 14.34 1.30 -3.43
C PRO A 125 14.17 0.64 -2.05
N SER A 126 15.26 0.11 -1.49
CA SER A 126 15.23 -0.55 -0.17
C SER A 126 14.67 0.33 0.93
N VAL A 127 14.94 1.63 0.89
CA VAL A 127 14.41 2.62 1.85
C VAL A 127 12.88 2.64 1.84
N VAL A 128 12.23 2.54 0.68
CA VAL A 128 10.77 2.53 0.54
C VAL A 128 10.21 1.19 1.04
N GLN A 129 10.88 0.09 0.73
CA GLN A 129 10.49 -1.25 1.17
C GLN A 129 10.54 -1.42 2.69
N GLU A 130 11.55 -0.84 3.34
CA GLU A 130 11.77 -0.94 4.78
C GLU A 130 11.00 0.14 5.58
N SER A 131 10.43 1.13 4.91
CA SER A 131 9.59 2.17 5.51
C SER A 131 8.14 2.06 5.04
N MET A 132 7.77 2.77 3.97
CA MET A 132 6.40 2.92 3.49
C MET A 132 5.69 1.57 3.29
N LEU A 133 6.32 0.60 2.63
CA LEU A 133 5.65 -0.67 2.32
C LEU A 133 5.39 -1.54 3.56
N THR A 134 6.01 -1.23 4.70
CA THR A 134 5.71 -1.93 5.96
C THR A 134 4.29 -1.64 6.46
N LEU A 135 3.68 -0.51 6.04
CA LEU A 135 2.27 -0.19 6.29
C LEU A 135 1.31 -1.20 5.63
N ASP A 136 1.75 -1.81 4.52
CA ASP A 136 1.02 -2.83 3.75
C ASP A 136 1.44 -4.27 4.11
N LEU A 137 2.17 -4.44 5.22
CA LEU A 137 2.78 -5.69 5.66
C LEU A 137 3.81 -6.27 4.67
N PHE A 138 4.53 -5.42 3.93
CA PHE A 138 5.70 -5.86 3.17
C PHE A 138 6.89 -6.08 4.10
N TYR A 139 7.27 -7.35 4.27
CA TYR A 139 8.52 -7.74 4.93
C TYR A 139 9.22 -8.80 4.09
N LYS A 140 10.45 -8.48 3.65
CA LYS A 140 11.25 -9.41 2.85
C LYS A 140 11.50 -10.71 3.59
N ASP A 141 11.20 -11.81 2.91
CA ASP A 141 11.47 -13.13 3.42
C ASP A 141 12.97 -13.45 3.37
N THR A 142 13.44 -14.28 4.31
CA THR A 142 14.84 -14.72 4.31
C THR A 142 15.09 -15.67 3.15
N ALA A 143 16.17 -15.43 2.39
CA ALA A 143 16.56 -16.28 1.25
C ALA A 143 16.69 -17.75 1.68
N SER A 144 16.19 -18.66 0.83
CA SER A 144 16.17 -20.11 1.06
C SER A 144 15.30 -20.58 2.24
N LYS A 145 14.47 -19.69 2.79
CA LYS A 145 13.55 -19.99 3.91
C LYS A 145 12.15 -19.44 3.67
N GLN A 146 11.77 -19.13 2.43
CA GLN A 146 10.48 -18.50 2.15
C GLN A 146 9.29 -19.33 2.64
N ASP A 147 9.39 -20.67 2.56
CA ASP A 147 8.37 -21.62 3.01
C ASP A 147 8.44 -21.94 4.51
N SER A 148 9.42 -21.39 5.23
CA SER A 148 9.60 -21.66 6.66
C SER A 148 8.61 -20.88 7.50
N VAL A 149 7.84 -21.61 8.30
CA VAL A 149 6.91 -21.09 9.32
C VAL A 149 7.48 -21.22 10.74
N ASP A 150 8.76 -21.54 10.86
CA ASP A 150 9.44 -21.71 12.15
C ASP A 150 9.65 -20.34 12.82
N ILE A 151 9.17 -20.19 14.06
CA ILE A 151 9.27 -18.96 14.86
C ILE A 151 10.29 -19.05 16.00
N ALA A 152 10.83 -20.24 16.28
CA ALA A 152 11.67 -20.49 17.45
C ALA A 152 13.15 -20.67 17.07
N ASN A 153 13.43 -21.32 15.95
CA ASN A 153 14.80 -21.63 15.54
C ASN A 153 15.37 -20.54 14.64
N VAL A 154 16.17 -19.62 15.20
CA VAL A 154 16.81 -18.50 14.47
C VAL A 154 17.51 -18.95 13.16
N GLY A 155 18.10 -20.15 13.17
CA GLY A 155 18.76 -20.75 12.00
C GLY A 155 17.83 -21.19 10.88
N ALA A 156 16.53 -21.43 11.15
CA ALA A 156 15.51 -21.88 10.19
C ALA A 156 14.39 -20.86 9.99
N THR A 157 14.26 -19.85 10.86
CA THR A 157 13.20 -18.84 10.81
C THR A 157 13.36 -17.92 9.61
N ASN A 158 12.21 -17.64 8.98
CA ASN A 158 12.04 -16.55 8.04
C ASN A 158 11.71 -15.26 8.81
N SER A 159 12.61 -14.27 8.73
CA SER A 159 12.45 -12.98 9.42
C SER A 159 11.19 -12.22 8.99
N GLY A 160 10.86 -12.25 7.69
CA GLY A 160 9.68 -11.57 7.16
C GLY A 160 8.39 -12.18 7.67
N TYR A 161 8.31 -13.51 7.65
CA TYR A 161 7.22 -14.26 8.26
C TYR A 161 7.10 -13.98 9.77
N LEU A 162 8.20 -13.98 10.52
CA LEU A 162 8.19 -13.71 11.96
C LEU A 162 7.64 -12.32 12.30
N ASN A 163 7.97 -11.30 11.51
CA ASN A 163 7.42 -9.95 11.68
C ASN A 163 5.91 -9.93 11.47
N ARG A 164 5.43 -10.49 10.34
CA ARG A 164 3.99 -10.60 10.05
C ARG A 164 3.25 -11.39 11.12
N TYR A 165 3.85 -12.50 11.57
CA TYR A 165 3.32 -13.33 12.66
C TYR A 165 3.14 -12.53 13.95
N ASN A 166 4.16 -11.77 14.36
CA ASN A 166 4.09 -10.99 15.60
C ASN A 166 3.03 -9.89 15.57
N ILE A 167 2.74 -9.35 14.39
CA ILE A 167 1.68 -8.35 14.19
C ILE A 167 0.29 -9.00 14.31
N CYS A 168 0.08 -10.21 13.74
CA CYS A 168 -1.24 -10.83 13.64
C CYS A 168 -1.59 -11.88 14.71
N LYS A 169 -0.61 -12.38 15.47
CA LYS A 169 -0.82 -13.42 16.47
C LYS A 169 -1.95 -13.07 17.43
N GLU A 170 -2.60 -14.07 17.97
CA GLU A 170 -3.73 -13.90 18.90
C GLU A 170 -4.94 -13.16 18.29
N SER A 171 -5.07 -13.18 16.96
CA SER A 171 -6.12 -12.45 16.25
C SER A 171 -6.15 -10.96 16.58
N ARG A 172 -4.95 -10.37 16.72
CA ARG A 172 -4.82 -8.91 16.82
C ARG A 172 -5.36 -8.26 15.56
N LEU A 173 -5.94 -7.10 15.77
CA LEU A 173 -6.48 -6.27 14.72
C LEU A 173 -5.33 -5.47 14.11
N ILE A 174 -5.27 -5.46 12.78
CA ILE A 174 -4.17 -4.91 11.99
C ILE A 174 -4.74 -3.76 11.19
N ASP A 175 -4.18 -2.58 11.38
CA ASP A 175 -4.46 -1.40 10.57
C ASP A 175 -3.37 -1.28 9.50
N MET A 176 -3.78 -1.21 8.24
CA MET A 176 -2.91 -1.05 7.08
C MET A 176 -3.35 0.17 6.28
N LEU A 177 -2.39 0.79 5.61
CA LEU A 177 -2.60 1.98 4.81
C LEU A 177 -1.70 1.93 3.59
N GLY A 178 -2.32 1.67 2.45
CA GLY A 178 -1.69 1.56 1.15
C GLY A 178 -2.47 2.32 0.09
N ALA A 179 -1.87 2.46 -1.08
CA ALA A 179 -2.40 3.18 -2.23
C ALA A 179 -2.66 2.23 -3.41
#